data_AF-A0A9Q2NUT2-F1
#
_entry.id   AF-A0A9Q2NUT2-F1
#
_cell.length_a   1.000
_cell.length_b   1.000
_cell.length_c   1.000
_cell.angle_alpha   90.00
_cell.angle_beta   90.00
_cell.angle_gamma   90.00
#
_symmetry.space_group_name_H-M   'P 1'
#
loop_
_entity.id
_entity.type
_entity.pdbx_description
1 polymer ?
#
loop_
_entity_poly.entity_id
_entity_poly.type
_entity_poly.pdbx_seq_one_letter_code
_entity_poly.pdbx_strand_id
1 'polypeptide(L)'
;MAYLIYKRETGEIRSTTKNKVSPEMLPDGFAVREYNGDLSKIHQRRVSKNGQVIKKGAGRSKEETLERAWRSLRRRRTVLLERSDWTQVADAPVDREAWRKYRKALRDITKTTTDPTNVKWPEAPE
;
A
#
# COMPACT_ATOMS: atom_id res chain seq x y z
N MET A 1 0.81 6.96 -30.80
CA MET A 1 1.75 7.66 -29.91
C MET A 1 0.98 8.44 -28.86
N ALA A 2 1.40 8.36 -27.60
CA ALA A 2 0.86 9.14 -26.49
C ALA A 2 2.02 9.56 -25.56
N TYR A 3 1.73 10.49 -24.66
CA TYR A 3 2.69 11.00 -23.69
C TYR A 3 2.17 10.73 -22.28
N LEU A 4 3.03 10.16 -21.44
CA LEU A 4 2.76 9.87 -20.04
C LEU A 4 3.33 10.99 -19.20
N ILE A 5 2.50 11.64 -18.40
CA ILE A 5 2.93 12.61 -17.39
C ILE A 5 2.97 11.87 -16.06
N TYR A 6 4.14 11.85 -15.42
CA TYR A 6 4.38 11.07 -14.22
C TYR A 6 5.19 11.84 -13.18
N LYS A 7 5.08 11.45 -11.92
CA LYS A 7 5.88 12.00 -10.82
C LYS A 7 7.31 11.45 -10.86
N ARG A 8 8.32 12.31 -10.84
CA ARG A 8 9.74 11.94 -10.93
C ARG A 8 10.20 11.05 -9.76
N GLU A 9 9.73 11.34 -8.55
CA GLU A 9 10.15 10.63 -7.34
C GLU A 9 9.60 9.20 -7.28
N THR A 10 8.31 9.03 -7.58
CA THR A 10 7.60 7.76 -7.38
C THR A 10 7.46 6.95 -8.66
N GLY A 11 7.60 7.61 -9.82
CA GLY A 11 7.32 7.03 -11.11
C GLY A 11 5.83 6.93 -11.45
N GLU A 12 4.95 7.46 -10.61
CA GLU A 12 3.51 7.28 -10.75
C GLU A 12 2.96 8.10 -11.92
N ILE A 13 2.31 7.43 -12.86
CA ILE A 13 1.65 8.06 -14.01
C ILE A 13 0.38 8.75 -13.51
N ARG A 14 0.29 10.05 -13.77
CA ARG A 14 -0.79 10.93 -13.31
C ARG A 14 -1.72 11.33 -14.44
N SER A 15 -1.21 11.43 -15.66
CA SER A 15 -2.02 11.74 -16.83
C SER A 15 -1.44 11.14 -18.09
N THR A 16 -2.29 11.00 -19.11
CA THR A 16 -1.94 10.57 -20.46
C THR A 16 -2.52 11.55 -21.45
N THR A 17 -1.73 11.99 -22.43
CA THR A 17 -2.19 12.91 -23.46
C THR A 17 -1.71 12.47 -24.83
N LYS A 18 -2.47 12.79 -25.89
CA LYS A 18 -2.04 12.56 -27.28
C LYS A 18 -1.21 13.72 -27.82
N ASN A 19 -1.33 14.90 -27.20
CA ASN A 19 -0.59 16.09 -27.61
C ASN A 19 0.84 16.02 -27.06
N LYS A 20 1.81 16.46 -27.85
CA LYS A 20 3.19 16.60 -27.39
C LYS A 20 3.23 17.65 -26.28
N VAL A 21 3.87 17.32 -25.18
CA VAL A 21 4.09 18.22 -24.04
C VAL A 21 5.58 18.36 -23.83
N SER A 22 6.05 19.60 -23.78
CA SER A 22 7.45 19.90 -23.45
C SER A 22 7.68 19.72 -21.94
N PRO A 23 8.81 19.14 -21.50
CA PRO A 23 9.10 18.95 -20.07
C PRO A 23 9.08 20.26 -19.26
N GLU A 24 9.47 21.37 -19.88
CA GLU A 24 9.53 22.71 -19.29
C GLU A 24 8.16 23.28 -18.93
N MET A 25 7.08 22.77 -19.55
CA MET A 25 5.71 23.21 -19.28
C MET A 25 5.07 22.46 -18.10
N LEU A 26 5.78 21.51 -17.51
CA LEU A 26 5.27 20.73 -16.39
C LEU A 26 5.66 21.36 -15.05
N PRO A 27 4.80 21.25 -14.02
CA PRO A 27 5.18 21.64 -12.67
C PRO A 27 6.40 20.85 -12.18
N ASP A 28 7.13 21.45 -11.24
CA ASP A 28 8.25 20.79 -10.58
C ASP A 28 7.86 19.42 -10.01
N GLY A 29 8.79 18.47 -10.14
CA GLY A 29 8.56 17.08 -9.71
C GLY A 29 7.80 16.21 -10.70
N PHE A 30 7.37 16.74 -11.85
CA PHE A 30 6.79 15.95 -12.94
C PHE A 30 7.75 15.79 -14.12
N ALA A 31 7.53 14.73 -14.88
CA ALA A 31 8.22 14.46 -16.13
C ALA A 31 7.24 13.90 -17.16
N VAL A 32 7.59 14.06 -18.43
CA VAL A 32 6.86 13.51 -19.57
C VAL A 32 7.70 12.44 -20.26
N ARG A 33 7.04 11.39 -20.77
CA ARG A 33 7.68 10.40 -21.63
C ARG A 33 6.76 9.94 -22.73
N GLU A 34 7.32 9.78 -23.92
CA GLU A 34 6.67 9.13 -25.06
C GLU A 34 6.35 7.66 -24.76
N TYR A 35 5.16 7.24 -25.18
CA TYR A 35 4.65 5.89 -24.96
C TYR A 35 3.81 5.44 -26.15
N ASN A 36 4.23 4.31 -26.73
CA ASN A 36 3.56 3.68 -27.87
C ASN A 36 2.84 2.38 -27.50
N GLY A 37 2.63 2.12 -26.20
CA GLY A 37 1.96 0.91 -25.74
C GLY A 37 0.46 1.08 -25.50
N ASP A 38 -0.15 0.01 -25.01
CA ASP A 38 -1.56 -0.04 -24.63
C ASP A 38 -1.84 0.89 -23.43
N LEU A 39 -2.69 1.89 -23.65
CA LEU A 39 -3.14 2.85 -22.62
C LEU A 39 -4.22 2.27 -21.71
N SER A 40 -4.97 1.24 -22.12
CA SER A 40 -6.03 0.64 -21.29
C SER A 40 -5.46 0.08 -19.98
N LYS A 41 -4.20 -0.37 -20.01
CA LYS A 41 -3.48 -0.93 -18.86
C LYS A 41 -2.64 0.11 -18.12
N ILE A 42 -2.69 1.39 -18.49
CA ILE A 42 -1.80 2.41 -17.93
C ILE A 42 -2.01 2.62 -16.43
N HIS A 43 -3.23 2.40 -15.93
CA HIS A 43 -3.55 2.44 -14.50
C HIS A 43 -2.77 1.40 -13.67
N GLN A 44 -2.27 0.33 -14.31
CA GLN A 44 -1.44 -0.72 -13.72
C GLN A 44 0.06 -0.48 -13.94
N ARG A 45 0.45 0.63 -14.58
CA ARG A 45 1.84 0.91 -14.94
C ARG A 45 2.41 2.06 -14.10
N ARG A 46 3.74 2.11 -14.06
CA ARG A 46 4.54 3.22 -13.55
C ARG A 46 5.81 3.35 -14.38
N VAL A 47 6.46 4.49 -14.32
CA VAL A 47 7.79 4.72 -14.89
C VAL A 47 8.84 4.41 -13.82
N SER A 48 9.80 3.52 -14.08
CA SER A 48 10.90 3.25 -13.12
C SER A 48 11.97 4.35 -13.17
N LYS A 49 12.93 4.32 -12.23
CA LYS A 49 14.04 5.29 -12.16
C LYS A 49 14.89 5.34 -13.45
N ASN A 50 15.01 4.21 -14.16
CA ASN A 50 15.67 4.13 -15.47
C ASN A 50 14.73 4.50 -16.65
N GLY A 51 13.54 5.03 -16.35
CA GLY A 51 12.57 5.52 -17.33
C GLY A 51 11.69 4.44 -17.98
N GLN A 52 11.84 3.16 -17.66
CA GLN A 52 11.03 2.11 -18.29
C GLN A 52 9.58 2.09 -17.77
N VAL A 53 8.62 1.82 -18.65
CA VAL A 53 7.21 1.65 -18.24
C VAL A 53 6.97 0.22 -17.78
N ILE A 54 6.91 0.04 -16.48
CA ILE A 54 6.81 -1.27 -15.83
C ILE A 54 5.47 -1.43 -15.11
N LYS A 55 5.10 -2.67 -14.75
CA LYS A 55 3.93 -2.91 -13.88
C LYS A 55 4.14 -2.20 -12.54
N LYS A 56 3.08 -1.67 -11.96
CA LYS A 56 3.08 -1.10 -10.61
C LYS A 56 3.64 -2.15 -9.66
N GLY A 57 4.84 -1.89 -9.16
CA GLY A 57 5.53 -2.78 -8.23
C GLY A 57 6.58 -3.72 -8.77
N ALA A 58 6.77 -3.78 -10.08
CA ALA A 58 7.97 -4.37 -10.64
C ALA A 58 9.21 -3.55 -10.21
N GLY A 59 10.35 -4.21 -10.03
CA GLY A 59 11.61 -3.57 -9.66
C GLY A 59 11.65 -2.99 -8.24
N ARG A 60 10.82 -3.47 -7.31
CA ARG A 60 11.02 -3.23 -5.88
C ARG A 60 12.10 -4.17 -5.35
N SER A 61 12.90 -3.71 -4.41
CA SER A 61 13.84 -4.58 -3.70
C SER A 61 13.10 -5.55 -2.78
N LYS A 62 13.79 -6.62 -2.35
CA LYS A 62 13.25 -7.55 -1.35
C LYS A 62 12.95 -6.83 -0.04
N GLU A 63 13.85 -5.93 0.38
CA GLU A 63 13.75 -5.14 1.61
C GLU A 63 12.55 -4.18 1.57
N GLU A 64 12.34 -3.47 0.45
CA GLU A 64 11.17 -2.59 0.27
C GLU A 64 9.85 -3.36 0.34
N THR A 65 9.84 -4.57 -0.20
CA THR A 65 8.67 -5.45 -0.22
C THR A 65 8.37 -5.95 1.20
N LEU A 66 9.41 -6.34 1.94
CA LEU A 66 9.33 -6.78 3.32
C LEU A 66 8.85 -5.66 4.24
N GLU A 67 9.42 -4.45 4.14
CA GLU A 67 9.00 -3.30 4.95
C GLU A 67 7.54 -2.91 4.66
N ARG A 68 7.11 -3.01 3.39
CA ARG A 68 5.70 -2.79 3.05
C ARG A 68 4.77 -3.83 3.66
N ALA A 69 5.19 -5.10 3.69
CA ALA A 69 4.43 -6.16 4.35
C ALA A 69 4.31 -5.90 5.86
N TRP A 70 5.41 -5.53 6.51
CA TRP A 70 5.42 -5.12 7.92
C TRP A 70 4.52 -3.92 8.20
N ARG A 71 4.55 -2.90 7.34
CA ARG A 71 3.65 -1.75 7.44
C ARG A 71 2.19 -2.16 7.32
N SER A 72 1.89 -3.06 6.39
CA SER A 72 0.54 -3.59 6.19
C SER A 72 0.05 -4.37 7.41
N LEU A 73 0.89 -5.23 7.98
CA LEU A 73 0.62 -5.96 9.22
C LEU A 73 0.31 -5.00 10.38
N ARG A 74 1.17 -4.00 10.62
CA ARG A 74 0.96 -3.01 11.69
C ARG A 74 -0.35 -2.24 11.50
N ARG A 75 -0.68 -1.86 10.27
CA ARG A 75 -1.94 -1.17 9.94
C ARG A 75 -3.15 -2.05 10.22
N ARG A 76 -3.14 -3.31 9.77
CA ARG A 76 -4.26 -4.25 10.03
C ARG A 76 -4.46 -4.48 11.52
N ARG A 77 -3.38 -4.65 12.29
CA ARG A 77 -3.42 -4.75 13.74
C ARG A 77 -4.11 -3.53 14.37
N THR A 78 -3.69 -2.32 14.00
CA THR A 78 -4.30 -1.08 14.51
C THR A 78 -5.79 -1.03 14.20
N VAL A 79 -6.21 -1.33 12.97
CA VAL A 79 -7.63 -1.34 12.59
C VAL A 79 -8.45 -2.36 13.40
N LEU A 80 -7.91 -3.57 13.65
CA LEU A 80 -8.62 -4.58 14.45
C LEU A 80 -8.72 -4.19 15.93
N LEU A 81 -7.71 -3.50 16.46
CA LEU A 81 -7.78 -2.91 17.81
C LEU A 81 -8.80 -1.76 17.85
N GLU A 82 -8.82 -0.85 16.87
CA GLU A 82 -9.82 0.22 16.83
C GLU A 82 -11.25 -0.35 16.75
N ARG A 83 -11.47 -1.34 15.88
CA ARG A 83 -12.79 -1.98 15.71
C ARG A 83 -13.29 -2.73 16.94
N SER A 84 -12.39 -3.18 17.80
CA SER A 84 -12.73 -3.89 19.04
C SER A 84 -12.66 -3.00 20.28
N ASP A 85 -12.46 -1.69 20.12
CA ASP A 85 -12.22 -0.79 21.26
C ASP A 85 -13.45 -0.66 22.16
N TRP A 86 -14.64 -0.60 21.56
CA TRP A 86 -15.93 -0.52 22.25
C TRP A 86 -16.16 -1.67 23.27
N THR A 87 -15.56 -2.84 23.03
CA THR A 87 -15.67 -4.03 23.89
C THR A 87 -14.96 -3.87 25.24
N GLN A 88 -14.14 -2.84 25.39
CA GLN A 88 -13.35 -2.60 26.60
C GLN A 88 -14.08 -1.74 27.65
N VAL A 89 -15.13 -1.04 27.22
CA VAL A 89 -16.00 -0.25 28.09
C VAL A 89 -16.68 -1.16 29.11
N ALA A 90 -16.87 -0.67 30.34
CA ALA A 90 -17.41 -1.47 31.43
C ALA A 90 -18.84 -2.01 31.15
N ASP A 91 -19.62 -1.25 30.40
CA ASP A 91 -21.02 -1.52 30.06
C ASP A 91 -21.20 -2.28 28.74
N ALA A 92 -20.11 -2.75 28.13
CA ALA A 92 -20.20 -3.50 26.87
C ALA A 92 -20.86 -4.87 27.12
N PRO A 93 -21.92 -5.23 26.38
CA PRO A 93 -22.66 -6.49 26.56
C PRO A 93 -21.94 -7.67 25.88
N VAL A 94 -20.68 -7.93 26.25
CA VAL A 94 -19.82 -8.96 25.64
C VAL A 94 -18.98 -9.68 26.71
N ASP A 95 -18.41 -10.83 26.35
CA ASP A 95 -17.40 -11.47 27.19
C ASP A 95 -16.09 -10.65 27.20
N ARG A 96 -15.93 -9.84 28.26
CA ARG A 96 -14.77 -8.97 28.44
C ARG A 96 -13.45 -9.74 28.52
N GLU A 97 -13.45 -10.97 29.02
CA GLU A 97 -12.23 -11.77 29.13
C GLU A 97 -11.80 -12.29 27.76
N ALA A 98 -12.74 -12.81 26.97
CA ALA A 98 -12.48 -13.25 25.60
C ALA A 98 -11.96 -12.10 24.73
N TRP A 99 -12.60 -10.92 24.79
CA TRP A 99 -12.16 -9.74 24.06
C TRP A 99 -10.80 -9.21 24.52
N ARG A 100 -10.49 -9.29 25.83
CA ARG A 100 -9.16 -8.95 26.36
C ARG A 100 -8.08 -9.89 25.82
N LYS A 101 -8.35 -11.20 25.78
CA LYS A 101 -7.44 -12.22 25.20
C LYS A 101 -7.21 -11.96 23.72
N TYR A 102 -8.27 -11.72 22.94
CA TYR A 102 -8.19 -11.37 21.52
C TYR A 102 -7.32 -10.12 21.28
N ARG A 103 -7.57 -9.02 21.99
CA ARG A 103 -6.80 -7.78 21.84
C ARG A 103 -5.33 -7.93 22.26
N LYS A 104 -5.05 -8.76 23.27
CA LYS A 104 -3.67 -9.10 23.65
C LYS A 104 -2.99 -9.86 22.50
N ALA A 105 -3.64 -10.89 21.95
CA ALA A 105 -3.12 -11.64 20.81
C ALA A 105 -2.82 -10.72 19.61
N LEU A 106 -3.71 -9.78 19.27
CA LEU A 106 -3.46 -8.77 18.23
C LEU A 106 -2.19 -7.95 18.48
N ARG A 107 -1.96 -7.48 19.72
CA ARG A 107 -0.76 -6.70 20.06
C ARG A 107 0.51 -7.54 19.96
N ASP A 108 0.43 -8.81 20.31
CA ASP A 108 1.57 -9.72 20.32
C ASP A 108 1.94 -10.24 18.92
N ILE A 109 1.06 -10.10 17.90
CA ILE A 109 1.36 -10.47 16.49
C ILE A 109 2.69 -9.91 16.00
N THR A 110 3.01 -8.64 16.30
CA THR A 110 4.28 -8.02 15.85
C THR A 110 5.52 -8.59 16.53
N LYS A 111 5.35 -9.32 17.65
CA LYS A 111 6.45 -9.95 18.39
C LYS A 111 6.64 -11.41 18.01
N THR A 112 5.54 -12.11 17.68
CA THR A 112 5.54 -13.55 17.39
C THR A 112 5.65 -13.86 15.90
N THR A 113 5.38 -12.89 15.02
CA THR A 113 5.48 -13.08 13.58
C THR A 113 6.92 -12.94 13.11
N THR A 114 7.43 -13.92 12.38
CA THR A 114 8.69 -13.85 11.63
C THR A 114 8.49 -13.44 10.17
N ASP A 115 7.38 -13.86 9.56
CA ASP A 115 7.01 -13.51 8.18
C ASP A 115 5.75 -12.62 8.12
N PRO A 116 5.88 -11.32 7.81
CA PRO A 116 4.73 -10.42 7.75
C PRO A 116 3.80 -10.65 6.55
N THR A 117 4.18 -11.53 5.61
CA THR A 117 3.33 -11.90 4.47
C THR A 117 2.41 -13.08 4.78
N ASN A 118 2.72 -13.86 5.83
CA ASN A 118 1.97 -15.04 6.23
C ASN A 118 1.62 -15.03 7.73
N VAL A 119 0.80 -14.06 8.12
CA VAL A 119 0.39 -13.86 9.52
C VAL A 119 -0.89 -14.63 9.84
N LYS A 120 -0.85 -15.43 10.91
CA LYS A 120 -2.07 -16.01 11.50
C LYS A 120 -2.72 -14.99 12.43
N TRP A 121 -3.94 -14.57 12.09
CA TRP A 121 -4.71 -13.62 12.89
C TRP A 121 -5.62 -14.35 13.87
N PRO A 122 -5.78 -13.89 15.12
CA PRO A 122 -6.78 -14.43 16.01
C PRO A 122 -8.17 -14.15 15.46
N GLU A 123 -9.11 -15.05 15.74
CA GLU A 123 -10.52 -14.87 15.42
C GLU A 123 -11.18 -13.99 16.49
N ALA A 124 -12.08 -13.12 16.05
CA ALA A 124 -12.83 -12.27 16.97
C ALA A 124 -13.82 -13.12 17.77
N PRO A 125 -14.00 -12.87 19.08
CA PRO A 125 -15.06 -13.48 19.86
C PRO A 125 -16.45 -13.05 19.34
N GLU A 126 -17.46 -13.85 19.67
CA GLU A 126 -18.88 -13.50 19.48
C GLU A 126 -19.35 -12.45 20.51
#